data_AF-A0A7V2XX46-F1
#
_entry.id   AF-A0A7V2XX46-F1
#
_cell.length_a   1.000
_cell.length_b   1.000
_cell.length_c   1.000
_cell.angle_alpha   90.00
_cell.angle_beta   90.00
_cell.angle_gamma   90.00
#
_symmetry.space_group_name_H-M   'P 1'
#
loop_
_entity.id
_entity.type
_entity.pdbx_description
1 polymer ?
#
loop_
_entity_poly.entity_id
_entity_poly.type
_entity_poly.pdbx_seq_one_letter_code
_entity_poly.pdbx_strand_id
1 'polypeptide(L)'
;MKIKRSFYCIVDKNNKPDFRFLFENQQDAWSKIKQIKNSTRGETLFIGENKKEFFAQGIKKSFISPVKRIRIKKGCWSALKTSPLKMLEDIAPAYLFDRTIRAEENRLYYSKQKENEISFQNSDVKLPVLPNPLSGVDWDKSFLKTRSFVGTLAVLCVATVLSVFFIHQSTTEKITRQLISEQNKIAQKNAELQTKVLGKKDEQLAQQFDSELTTFVTEAMKTFENIKQEELEQEVRKILAGYPMEKMAPYIAQNDRIVAAFLVGIAKKESNFGLRVPLLNGQDCYNYWGYRGIREKMGTGGHTCFDSPEDAVKTVAGRLRDLVQADVKTPEEMVLWKCGSSCATHSPESVRKWISDVNIYFSKINDKENPS
;
A
#
# COMPACT_ATOMS: atom_id res chain seq x y z
N MET A 1 26.70 -5.76 -27.23
CA MET A 1 25.60 -4.94 -26.72
C MET A 1 25.24 -5.50 -25.37
N LYS A 2 25.86 -5.01 -24.29
CA LYS A 2 25.13 -5.08 -23.03
C LYS A 2 24.09 -3.97 -23.15
N ILE A 3 22.92 -4.32 -23.68
CA ILE A 3 21.74 -3.49 -23.49
C ILE A 3 21.49 -3.57 -21.98
N LYS A 4 22.14 -2.65 -21.27
CA LYS A 4 21.78 -2.30 -19.90
C LYS A 4 20.30 -1.99 -19.99
N ARG A 5 19.46 -2.84 -19.39
CA ARG A 5 18.01 -2.60 -19.39
C ARG A 5 17.80 -1.19 -18.86
N SER A 6 17.39 -0.29 -19.74
CA SER A 6 17.12 1.09 -19.41
C SER A 6 15.70 1.14 -18.90
N PHE A 7 15.55 1.48 -17.63
CA PHE A 7 14.24 1.66 -17.05
C PHE A 7 13.88 3.14 -17.06
N TYR A 8 12.61 3.42 -17.27
CA TYR A 8 12.03 4.73 -17.03
C TYR A 8 11.70 4.82 -15.54
N CYS A 9 12.08 5.93 -14.92
CA CYS A 9 11.65 6.25 -13.57
C CYS A 9 10.90 7.57 -13.53
N ILE A 10 10.09 7.73 -12.49
CA ILE A 10 9.47 9.00 -12.17
C ILE A 10 10.49 9.81 -11.36
N VAL A 11 10.79 11.03 -11.82
CA VAL A 11 11.70 11.95 -11.12
C VAL A 11 10.93 13.09 -10.47
N ASP A 12 11.43 13.55 -9.33
CA ASP A 12 10.93 14.69 -8.57
C ASP A 12 11.27 16.03 -9.27
N LYS A 13 10.83 17.17 -8.73
CA LYS A 13 11.12 18.49 -9.36
C LYS A 13 12.61 18.86 -9.42
N ASN A 14 13.45 18.17 -8.63
CA ASN A 14 14.90 18.33 -8.57
C ASN A 14 15.65 17.24 -9.37
N ASN A 15 14.93 16.49 -10.22
CA ASN A 15 15.46 15.41 -11.05
C ASN A 15 15.98 14.20 -10.26
N LYS A 16 15.49 13.99 -9.02
CA LYS A 16 15.86 12.83 -8.21
C LYS A 16 14.94 11.65 -8.54
N PRO A 17 15.48 10.46 -8.85
CA PRO A 17 14.69 9.29 -9.21
C PRO A 17 13.99 8.65 -8.01
N ASP A 18 12.74 8.23 -8.19
CA ASP A 18 12.05 7.32 -7.27
C ASP A 18 12.14 5.88 -7.80
N PHE A 19 13.01 5.10 -7.16
CA PHE A 19 13.29 3.72 -7.55
C PHE A 19 12.16 2.73 -7.25
N ARG A 20 11.06 3.16 -6.62
CA ARG A 20 9.85 2.34 -6.45
C ARG A 20 9.01 2.26 -7.72
N PHE A 21 9.21 3.21 -8.64
CA PHE A 21 8.48 3.30 -9.90
C PHE A 21 9.47 3.16 -11.06
N LEU A 22 9.91 1.92 -11.30
CA LEU A 22 10.75 1.56 -12.44
C LEU A 22 9.89 0.84 -13.48
N PHE A 23 9.94 1.34 -14.72
CA PHE A 23 9.16 0.81 -15.84
C PHE A 23 10.07 0.43 -16.98
N GLU A 24 9.78 -0.67 -17.67
CA GLU A 24 10.54 -1.10 -18.84
C GLU A 24 10.24 -0.23 -20.07
N ASN A 25 9.04 0.35 -20.14
CA ASN A 25 8.62 1.22 -21.22
C ASN A 25 8.18 2.61 -20.72
N GLN A 26 8.23 3.59 -21.62
CA GLN A 26 7.88 4.98 -21.30
C GLN A 26 6.35 5.16 -21.10
N GLN A 27 5.54 4.37 -21.79
CA GLN A 27 4.09 4.45 -21.78
C GLN A 27 3.50 4.09 -20.41
N ASP A 28 4.04 3.08 -19.73
CA ASP A 28 3.65 2.63 -18.40
C ASP A 28 4.01 3.68 -17.35
N ALA A 29 5.18 4.30 -17.49
CA ALA A 29 5.57 5.44 -16.66
C ALA A 29 4.59 6.61 -16.84
N TRP A 30 4.19 6.92 -18.08
CA TRP A 30 3.20 7.95 -18.36
C TRP A 30 1.78 7.60 -17.88
N SER A 31 1.37 6.35 -18.04
CA SER A 31 0.09 5.83 -17.56
C SER A 31 0.02 5.94 -16.04
N LYS A 32 1.10 5.57 -15.34
CA LYS A 32 1.21 5.74 -13.89
C LYS A 32 1.18 7.22 -13.47
N ILE A 33 1.88 8.10 -14.18
CA ILE A 33 1.81 9.55 -13.94
C ILE A 33 0.39 10.09 -14.14
N LYS A 34 -0.33 9.61 -15.17
CA LYS A 34 -1.73 10.00 -15.44
C LYS A 34 -2.66 9.47 -14.34
N GLN A 35 -2.44 8.25 -13.86
CA GLN A 35 -3.14 7.67 -12.71
C GLN A 35 -2.90 8.51 -11.44
N ILE A 36 -1.64 8.85 -11.13
CA ILE A 36 -1.27 9.71 -9.99
C ILE A 36 -1.97 11.07 -10.10
N LYS A 37 -1.94 11.71 -11.28
CA LYS A 37 -2.54 13.03 -11.53
C LYS A 37 -4.06 13.04 -11.45
N ASN A 38 -4.72 11.95 -11.85
CA ASN A 38 -6.17 11.85 -11.93
C ASN A 38 -6.79 11.09 -10.74
N SER A 39 -5.98 10.59 -9.80
CA SER A 39 -6.45 9.89 -8.62
C SER A 39 -7.22 10.84 -7.70
N THR A 40 -8.52 10.59 -7.53
CA THR A 40 -9.39 11.30 -6.56
C THR A 40 -9.06 10.96 -5.11
N ARG A 41 -8.27 9.90 -4.87
CA ARG A 41 -7.75 9.50 -3.55
C ARG A 41 -6.45 10.21 -3.15
N GLY A 42 -5.92 11.10 -4.00
CA GLY A 42 -4.80 11.97 -3.66
C GLY A 42 -3.54 11.21 -3.25
N GLU A 43 -2.86 10.55 -4.20
CA GLU A 43 -1.44 10.24 -4.04
C GLU A 43 -0.71 11.59 -3.92
N THR A 44 -0.55 12.06 -2.69
CA THR A 44 -0.08 13.41 -2.40
C THR A 44 1.42 13.38 -2.19
N LEU A 45 2.10 14.20 -2.97
CA LEU A 45 3.50 14.53 -2.81
C LEU A 45 3.72 15.17 -1.43
N PHE A 46 4.37 14.46 -0.50
CA PHE A 46 4.77 15.09 0.75
C PHE A 46 5.99 15.97 0.52
N ILE A 47 5.90 17.22 0.95
CA ILE A 47 7.04 18.12 1.10
C ILE A 47 7.32 18.16 2.60
N GLY A 48 8.26 17.35 3.08
CA GLY A 48 8.76 17.49 4.44
C GLY A 48 9.46 18.86 4.62
N GLU A 49 9.65 19.31 5.87
CA GLU A 49 10.34 20.58 6.18
C GLU A 49 11.74 20.69 5.52
N ASN A 50 12.33 19.55 5.16
CA ASN A 50 13.59 19.41 4.44
C ASN A 50 13.47 19.35 2.90
N LYS A 51 12.32 19.71 2.32
CA LYS A 51 12.00 19.70 0.87
C LYS A 51 12.19 18.36 0.13
N LYS A 52 12.25 17.23 0.84
CA LYS A 52 12.34 15.90 0.21
C LYS A 52 10.95 15.41 -0.19
N GLU A 53 10.81 15.06 -1.46
CA GLU A 53 9.59 14.51 -2.04
C GLU A 53 9.58 12.99 -1.89
N PHE A 54 8.53 12.43 -1.29
CA PHE A 54 8.30 10.99 -1.23
C PHE A 54 6.85 10.68 -1.63
N PHE A 55 6.67 9.64 -2.42
CA PHE A 55 5.38 9.00 -2.59
C PHE A 55 5.11 8.13 -1.36
N ALA A 56 3.95 8.25 -0.73
CA ALA A 56 3.49 7.29 0.26
C ALA A 56 2.22 6.65 -0.28
N GLN A 57 2.08 5.33 -0.20
CA GLN A 57 0.75 4.74 -0.29
C GLN A 57 -0.02 5.18 0.96
N GLY A 58 -1.04 6.01 0.76
CA GLY A 58 -1.96 6.44 1.81
C GLY A 58 -1.35 7.47 2.78
N ILE A 59 -2.04 8.60 2.96
CA ILE A 59 -1.75 9.51 4.07
C ILE A 59 -2.28 8.86 5.35
N LYS A 60 -1.45 8.70 6.40
CA LYS A 60 -1.96 8.45 7.76
C LYS A 60 -2.71 9.70 8.24
N LYS A 61 -3.98 9.53 8.63
CA LYS A 61 -4.94 10.58 9.02
C LYS A 61 -4.43 11.54 10.12
N SER A 62 -3.43 11.13 10.91
CA SER A 62 -2.77 11.99 11.91
C SER A 62 -2.07 13.22 11.32
N PHE A 63 -1.69 13.21 10.04
CA PHE A 63 -1.12 14.36 9.35
C PHE A 63 -2.17 15.40 8.90
N ILE A 64 -3.46 15.07 9.02
CA ILE A 64 -4.59 15.97 8.76
C ILE A 64 -5.24 16.29 10.11
N SER A 65 -4.51 17.01 10.97
CA SER A 65 -5.08 17.51 12.22
C SER A 65 -6.06 18.65 11.92
N PRO A 66 -7.31 18.63 12.46
CA PRO A 66 -8.32 19.66 12.23
C PRO A 66 -7.93 21.05 12.76
N VAL A 67 -6.85 21.15 13.54
CA VAL A 67 -6.38 22.39 14.16
C VAL A 67 -5.53 23.25 13.19
N LYS A 68 -4.97 22.67 12.12
CA LYS A 68 -4.24 23.43 11.08
C LYS A 68 -5.08 23.57 9.82
N ARG A 69 -5.50 24.79 9.48
CA ARG A 69 -6.14 25.10 8.19
C ARG A 69 -5.16 24.83 7.04
N ILE A 70 -5.30 23.68 6.40
CA ILE A 70 -4.62 23.38 5.14
C ILE A 70 -5.51 23.91 4.01
N ARG A 71 -5.02 24.90 3.26
CA ARG A 71 -5.68 25.37 2.04
C ARG A 71 -5.46 24.35 0.94
N ILE A 72 -6.50 23.60 0.59
CA ILE A 72 -6.50 22.72 -0.59
C ILE A 72 -6.61 23.62 -1.82
N LYS A 73 -5.53 23.74 -2.61
CA LYS A 73 -5.59 24.35 -3.93
C LYS A 73 -6.03 23.29 -4.94
N LYS A 74 -7.10 23.56 -5.67
CA LYS A 74 -7.53 22.74 -6.82
C LYS A 74 -6.47 22.89 -7.92
N GLY A 75 -5.90 21.77 -8.37
CA GLY A 75 -4.85 21.74 -9.40
C GLY A 75 -3.43 21.76 -8.83
N CYS A 76 -2.98 20.67 -8.22
CA CYS A 76 -1.56 20.44 -8.05
C CYS A 76 -0.99 19.93 -9.37
N TRP A 77 -0.35 20.82 -10.12
CA TRP A 77 0.53 20.44 -11.21
C TRP A 77 1.67 19.60 -10.63
N SER A 78 1.72 18.31 -10.97
CA SER A 78 2.90 17.49 -10.67
C SER A 78 4.03 17.91 -11.62
N ALA A 79 5.13 18.44 -11.08
CA ALA A 79 6.37 18.75 -11.83
C ALA A 79 7.18 17.51 -12.23
N LEU A 80 6.58 16.31 -12.06
CA LEU A 80 7.23 15.04 -12.34
C LEU A 80 7.50 14.87 -13.83
N LYS A 81 8.71 14.42 -14.14
CA LYS A 81 9.14 14.03 -15.50
C LYS A 81 9.44 12.54 -15.51
N THR A 82 9.35 11.92 -16.67
CA THR A 82 9.92 10.58 -16.91
C THR A 82 11.35 10.77 -17.38
N SER A 83 12.30 10.04 -16.81
CA SER A 83 13.69 10.05 -17.30
C SER A 83 14.25 8.63 -17.40
N PRO A 84 14.98 8.32 -18.48
CA PRO A 84 15.66 7.03 -18.61
C PRO A 84 16.85 6.98 -17.66
N LEU A 85 16.91 5.94 -16.83
CA LEU A 85 18.06 5.69 -15.95
C LEU A 85 19.09 4.82 -16.66
N LYS A 86 20.35 5.26 -16.60
CA LYS A 86 21.52 4.47 -17.00
C LYS A 86 22.22 3.97 -15.73
N MET A 87 21.75 2.88 -15.13
CA MET A 87 22.43 2.29 -13.97
C MET A 87 23.62 1.42 -14.44
N LEU A 88 24.83 1.77 -14.00
CA LEU A 88 25.99 0.87 -13.91
C LEU A 88 25.98 0.23 -12.52
N GLU A 89 25.88 -1.09 -12.48
CA GLU A 89 26.54 -2.06 -11.57
C GLU A 89 26.62 -1.87 -10.03
N ASP A 90 26.38 -0.71 -9.40
CA ASP A 90 26.72 -0.51 -7.97
C ASP A 90 25.57 -0.56 -6.96
N ILE A 91 24.33 -0.76 -7.39
CA ILE A 91 23.21 -0.96 -6.45
C ILE A 91 22.42 -2.15 -6.95
N ALA A 92 22.76 -3.34 -6.44
CA ALA A 92 21.86 -4.48 -6.46
C ALA A 92 20.83 -4.26 -5.35
N PRO A 93 19.63 -3.70 -5.64
CA PRO A 93 18.68 -3.32 -4.61
C PRO A 93 18.16 -4.57 -3.89
N ALA A 94 18.07 -5.68 -4.64
CA ALA A 94 17.78 -7.01 -4.13
C ALA A 94 18.86 -7.50 -3.14
N TYR A 95 20.15 -7.23 -3.38
CA TYR A 95 21.24 -7.65 -2.49
C TYR A 95 21.26 -6.83 -1.19
N LEU A 96 20.96 -5.52 -1.24
CA LEU A 96 20.80 -4.70 -0.03
C LEU A 96 19.59 -5.15 0.81
N PHE A 97 18.46 -5.48 0.17
CA PHE A 97 17.28 -5.98 0.88
C PHE A 97 17.53 -7.36 1.52
N ASP A 98 18.12 -8.29 0.77
CA ASP A 98 18.36 -9.66 1.22
C ASP A 98 19.48 -9.74 2.29
N ARG A 99 20.49 -8.85 2.22
CA ARG A 99 21.53 -8.72 3.27
C ARG A 99 21.01 -8.10 4.56
N THR A 100 20.05 -7.18 4.49
CA THR A 100 19.45 -6.55 5.68
C THR A 100 18.56 -7.52 6.46
N ILE A 101 17.88 -8.43 5.76
CA ILE A 101 17.01 -9.46 6.36
C ILE A 101 17.83 -10.62 6.96
N ARG A 102 19.02 -10.91 6.42
CA ARG A 102 19.85 -12.07 6.83
C ARG A 102 21.01 -11.75 7.78
N ALA A 103 21.32 -10.48 8.04
CA ALA A 103 22.37 -10.10 9.00
C ALA A 103 21.98 -10.48 10.44
N GLU A 104 22.88 -11.14 11.17
CA GLU A 104 22.61 -11.70 12.51
C GLU A 104 22.28 -10.62 13.56
N GLU A 105 22.79 -9.41 13.33
CA GLU A 105 22.51 -8.19 14.09
C GLU A 105 21.07 -7.63 13.89
N ASN A 106 20.31 -8.18 12.94
CA ASN A 106 18.88 -7.87 12.72
C ASN A 106 17.95 -9.08 13.00
N ARG A 107 18.46 -10.17 13.60
CA ARG A 107 17.57 -11.19 14.17
C ARG A 107 16.81 -10.58 15.34
N LEU A 108 15.51 -10.32 15.14
CA LEU A 108 14.61 -9.88 16.20
C LEU A 108 14.49 -11.00 17.26
N TYR A 109 15.36 -10.96 18.27
CA TYR A 109 15.15 -11.67 19.51
C TYR A 109 14.13 -10.90 20.33
N TYR A 110 12.91 -11.43 20.45
CA TYR A 110 11.93 -10.92 21.41
C TYR A 110 12.40 -11.21 22.83
N SER A 111 13.10 -10.24 23.44
CA SER A 111 13.29 -10.19 24.88
C SER A 111 11.96 -9.79 25.54
N LYS A 112 11.34 -10.75 26.24
CA LYS A 112 10.30 -10.46 27.24
C LYS A 112 10.98 -9.98 28.52
N GLN A 113 11.41 -8.73 28.58
CA GLN A 113 11.70 -8.11 29.87
C GLN A 113 11.42 -6.61 29.82
N LYS A 114 10.51 -6.18 30.70
CA LYS A 114 10.09 -4.80 30.89
C LYS A 114 11.16 -4.14 31.75
N GLU A 115 12.02 -3.32 31.16
CA GLU A 115 12.97 -2.49 31.90
C GLU A 115 12.43 -1.06 31.99
N ASN A 116 12.39 -0.56 33.23
CA ASN A 116 11.89 0.75 33.60
C ASN A 116 12.84 1.85 33.11
N GLU A 117 12.27 3.03 32.81
CA GLU A 117 13.01 4.24 32.44
C GLU A 117 14.17 4.52 33.41
N ILE A 118 15.39 4.53 32.87
CA ILE A 118 16.56 5.10 33.55
C ILE A 118 16.78 6.50 32.97
N SER A 119 16.52 7.51 33.80
CA SER A 119 16.88 8.90 33.55
C SER A 119 18.40 9.06 33.57
N PHE A 120 18.99 9.61 32.51
CA PHE A 120 20.40 10.02 32.55
C PHE A 120 20.52 11.51 32.84
N GLN A 121 21.12 11.81 34.00
CA GLN A 121 21.74 13.10 34.31
C GLN A 121 22.96 13.30 33.41
N ASN A 122 23.11 14.52 32.87
CA ASN A 122 24.31 14.94 32.17
C ASN A 122 25.50 14.99 33.13
N SER A 123 26.56 14.26 32.80
CA SER A 123 27.89 14.48 33.38
C SER A 123 28.85 14.93 32.27
N ASP A 124 29.41 16.11 32.45
CA ASP A 124 30.38 16.76 31.56
C ASP A 124 31.66 15.95 31.38
N VAL A 125 31.96 15.56 30.13
CA VAL A 125 33.28 15.04 29.74
C VAL A 125 34.00 16.12 28.95
N LYS A 126 35.07 16.69 29.52
CA LYS A 126 35.99 17.57 28.78
C LYS A 126 37.01 16.74 28.01
N LEU A 127 37.00 16.86 26.68
CA LEU A 127 38.03 16.31 25.79
C LEU A 127 39.15 17.36 25.53
N PRO A 128 40.41 16.94 25.38
CA PRO A 128 41.52 17.85 25.09
C PRO A 128 41.52 18.31 23.62
N VAL A 129 41.79 19.60 23.41
CA VAL A 129 41.91 20.23 22.08
C VAL A 129 43.31 19.96 21.51
N LEU A 130 43.40 19.39 20.30
CA LEU A 130 44.65 19.28 19.53
C LEU A 130 44.90 20.57 18.73
N PRO A 131 46.14 21.07 18.64
CA PRO A 131 46.47 22.25 17.84
C PRO A 131 46.41 21.95 16.34
N ASN A 132 45.86 22.90 15.58
CA ASN A 132 45.69 22.82 14.13
C ASN A 132 47.06 22.96 13.41
N PRO A 133 47.51 21.99 12.59
CA PRO A 133 48.85 21.98 12.00
C PRO A 133 49.11 23.06 10.93
N LEU A 134 48.14 23.95 10.68
CA LEU A 134 48.22 25.00 9.66
C LEU A 134 48.23 26.42 10.23
N SER A 135 48.36 26.59 11.55
CA SER A 135 48.32 27.91 12.21
C SER A 135 49.59 28.77 12.06
N GLY A 136 50.44 28.49 11.06
CA GLY A 136 51.69 29.24 10.81
C GLY A 136 51.93 29.63 9.36
N VAL A 137 51.02 29.32 8.44
CA VAL A 137 51.17 29.67 7.03
C VAL A 137 50.50 31.02 6.77
N ASP A 138 51.28 32.05 6.48
CA ASP A 138 50.81 33.37 6.06
C ASP A 138 50.27 33.29 4.61
N TRP A 139 49.01 32.87 4.49
CA TRP A 139 48.31 32.67 3.22
C TRP A 139 48.18 33.95 2.38
N ASP A 140 48.41 35.13 2.97
CA ASP A 140 48.30 36.40 2.26
C ASP A 140 49.54 36.74 1.44
N LYS A 141 50.66 36.03 1.65
CA LYS A 141 51.90 36.19 0.86
C LYS A 141 52.22 34.99 -0.04
N SER A 142 51.34 33.98 -0.08
CA SER A 142 51.60 32.77 -0.86
C SER A 142 51.44 33.01 -2.37
N PHE A 143 52.46 32.62 -3.14
CA PHE A 143 52.44 32.66 -4.61
C PHE A 143 51.26 31.85 -5.20
N LEU A 144 50.72 30.88 -4.45
CA LEU A 144 49.54 30.08 -4.81
C LEU A 144 48.26 30.92 -4.97
N LYS A 145 48.22 32.15 -4.43
CA LYS A 145 47.11 33.10 -4.56
C LYS A 145 47.25 34.01 -5.79
N THR A 146 48.35 33.93 -6.54
CA THR A 146 48.49 34.68 -7.78
C THR A 146 47.46 34.18 -8.79
N ARG A 147 46.62 35.09 -9.30
CA ARG A 147 45.54 34.78 -10.26
C ARG A 147 46.06 34.03 -11.50
N SER A 148 47.32 34.23 -11.86
CA SER A 148 47.98 33.56 -12.98
C SER A 148 48.20 32.06 -12.73
N PHE A 149 48.61 31.67 -11.52
CA PHE A 149 48.87 30.26 -11.18
C PHE A 149 47.58 29.44 -11.06
N VAL A 150 46.56 30.00 -10.40
CA VAL A 150 45.24 29.34 -10.29
C VAL A 150 44.60 29.17 -11.67
N GLY A 151 44.75 30.17 -12.55
CA GLY A 151 44.26 30.09 -13.93
C GLY A 151 44.93 28.99 -14.76
N THR A 152 46.26 28.88 -14.68
CA THR A 152 47.01 27.86 -15.42
C THR A 152 46.74 26.45 -14.92
N LEU A 153 46.64 26.26 -13.60
CA LEU A 153 46.32 24.96 -13.00
C LEU A 153 44.90 24.48 -13.40
N ALA A 154 43.92 25.39 -13.39
CA ALA A 154 42.56 25.07 -13.80
C ALA A 154 42.48 24.63 -15.28
N VAL A 155 43.18 25.33 -16.19
CA VAL A 155 43.22 24.97 -17.61
C VAL A 155 43.87 23.60 -17.82
N LEU A 156 44.96 23.30 -17.11
CA LEU A 156 45.63 22.00 -17.19
C LEU A 156 44.71 20.85 -16.74
N CYS A 157 44.00 21.05 -15.62
CA CYS A 157 43.02 20.07 -15.14
C CYS A 157 41.90 19.83 -16.15
N VAL A 158 41.35 20.88 -16.77
CA VAL A 158 40.30 20.73 -17.78
C VAL A 158 40.82 19.99 -19.02
N ALA A 159 42.01 20.31 -19.51
CA ALA A 159 42.60 19.65 -20.68
C ALA A 159 42.83 18.14 -20.45
N THR A 160 43.30 17.76 -19.26
CA THR A 160 43.52 16.34 -18.91
C THR A 160 42.20 15.56 -18.79
N VAL A 161 41.14 16.18 -18.24
CA VAL A 161 39.81 15.53 -18.16
C VAL A 161 39.23 15.31 -19.56
N LEU A 162 39.37 16.30 -20.46
CA LEU A 162 38.87 16.18 -21.83
C LEU A 162 39.59 15.10 -22.63
N SER A 163 40.91 14.96 -22.51
CA SER A 163 41.66 13.93 -23.24
C SER A 163 41.32 12.52 -22.76
N VAL A 164 41.18 12.30 -21.45
CA VAL A 164 40.74 11.00 -20.89
C VAL A 164 39.32 10.66 -21.36
N PHE A 165 38.42 11.65 -21.41
CA PHE A 165 37.05 11.45 -21.88
C PHE A 165 37.00 11.01 -23.36
N PHE A 166 37.78 11.65 -24.23
CA PHE A 166 37.86 11.29 -25.66
C PHE A 166 38.44 9.88 -25.88
N ILE A 167 39.50 9.52 -25.16
CA ILE A 167 40.09 8.17 -25.25
C ILE A 167 39.08 7.10 -24.78
N HIS A 168 38.34 7.37 -23.70
CA HIS A 168 37.34 6.45 -23.17
C HIS A 168 36.14 6.27 -24.11
N GLN A 169 35.68 7.34 -24.77
CA GLN A 169 34.55 7.27 -25.70
C GLN A 169 34.89 6.42 -26.94
N SER A 170 36.07 6.60 -27.52
CA SER A 170 36.48 5.89 -28.75
C SER A 170 36.69 4.38 -28.55
N THR A 171 37.19 3.97 -27.38
CA THR A 171 37.42 2.55 -27.04
C THR A 171 36.12 1.83 -26.74
N THR A 172 35.17 2.50 -26.06
CA THR A 172 33.87 1.94 -25.69
C THR A 172 33.00 1.60 -26.92
N GLU A 173 33.07 2.40 -27.99
CA GLU A 173 32.31 2.12 -29.21
C GLU A 173 32.78 0.85 -29.94
N LYS A 174 34.09 0.60 -30.00
CA LYS A 174 34.65 -0.60 -30.66
C LYS A 174 34.21 -1.87 -29.94
N ILE A 175 34.32 -1.89 -28.60
CA ILE A 175 33.93 -3.02 -27.77
C ILE A 175 32.41 -3.26 -27.86
N THR A 176 31.61 -2.19 -27.87
CA THR A 176 30.15 -2.31 -27.94
C THR A 176 29.72 -3.01 -29.22
N ARG A 177 30.28 -2.62 -30.38
CA ARG A 177 29.97 -3.21 -31.71
C ARG A 177 30.28 -4.71 -31.78
N GLN A 178 31.46 -5.14 -31.35
CA GLN A 178 31.82 -6.57 -31.32
C GLN A 178 30.85 -7.40 -30.46
N LEU A 179 30.39 -6.81 -29.36
CA LEU A 179 29.51 -7.51 -28.43
C LEU A 179 28.06 -7.53 -28.97
N ILE A 180 27.67 -6.67 -29.92
CA ILE A 180 26.35 -6.72 -30.59
C ILE A 180 26.33 -7.87 -31.59
N SER A 181 27.40 -7.99 -32.40
CA SER A 181 27.47 -9.03 -33.41
C SER A 181 27.42 -10.44 -32.82
N GLU A 182 28.03 -10.65 -31.65
CA GLU A 182 27.97 -11.96 -30.98
C GLU A 182 26.59 -12.25 -30.38
N GLN A 183 25.88 -11.25 -29.84
CA GLN A 183 24.52 -11.46 -29.34
C GLN A 183 23.54 -11.81 -30.46
N ASN A 184 23.66 -11.17 -31.63
CA ASN A 184 22.78 -11.45 -32.77
C ASN A 184 22.98 -12.88 -33.29
N LYS A 185 24.21 -13.39 -33.31
CA LYS A 185 24.49 -14.79 -33.68
C LYS A 185 23.83 -15.78 -32.71
N ILE A 186 23.88 -15.51 -31.41
CA ILE A 186 23.25 -16.36 -30.38
C ILE A 186 21.72 -16.35 -30.53
N ALA A 187 21.12 -15.17 -30.75
CA ALA A 187 19.68 -15.04 -30.93
C ALA A 187 19.16 -15.78 -32.17
N GLN A 188 19.88 -15.69 -33.30
CA GLN A 188 19.54 -16.44 -34.52
C GLN A 188 19.62 -17.95 -34.30
N LYS A 189 20.67 -18.43 -33.62
CA LYS A 189 20.83 -19.86 -33.32
C LYS A 189 19.71 -20.40 -32.42
N ASN A 190 19.24 -19.61 -31.46
CA ASN A 190 18.14 -19.99 -30.57
C ASN A 190 16.79 -19.99 -31.29
N ALA A 191 16.55 -19.04 -32.20
CA ALA A 191 15.33 -19.00 -33.01
C ALA A 191 15.26 -20.21 -33.97
N GLU A 192 16.37 -20.59 -34.60
CA GLU A 192 16.44 -21.81 -35.44
C GLU A 192 16.22 -23.10 -34.63
N LEU A 193 16.71 -23.15 -33.39
CA LEU A 193 16.45 -24.28 -32.48
C LEU A 193 14.98 -24.38 -32.09
N GLN A 194 14.31 -23.25 -31.83
CA GLN A 194 12.88 -23.24 -31.51
C GLN A 194 12.00 -23.62 -32.71
N THR A 195 12.32 -23.15 -33.92
CA THR A 195 11.54 -23.50 -35.12
C THR A 195 11.75 -24.94 -35.58
N LYS A 196 12.89 -25.56 -35.24
CA LYS A 196 13.16 -26.98 -35.54
C LYS A 196 12.47 -27.95 -34.57
N VAL A 197 12.07 -27.49 -33.37
CA VAL A 197 11.47 -28.34 -32.32
C VAL A 197 9.93 -28.26 -32.32
N LEU A 198 9.32 -27.22 -32.89
CA LEU A 198 7.86 -27.04 -32.87
C LEU A 198 7.17 -27.57 -34.15
N GLY A 199 6.66 -28.79 -34.09
CA GLY A 199 5.78 -29.38 -35.11
C GLY A 199 4.30 -29.39 -34.70
N LYS A 200 3.39 -29.51 -35.67
CA LYS A 200 1.90 -29.49 -35.56
C LYS A 200 1.25 -30.43 -34.53
N LYS A 201 2.00 -31.31 -33.85
CA LYS A 201 1.48 -32.23 -32.82
C LYS A 201 1.30 -31.57 -31.45
N ASP A 202 1.96 -30.44 -31.21
CA ASP A 202 1.99 -29.79 -29.88
C ASP A 202 0.89 -28.74 -29.66
N GLU A 203 0.15 -28.33 -30.70
CA GLU A 203 -0.93 -27.34 -30.56
C GLU A 203 -2.14 -27.93 -29.80
N GLN A 204 -2.41 -29.22 -30.01
CA GLN A 204 -3.42 -29.97 -29.25
C GLN A 204 -2.97 -30.25 -27.81
N LEU A 205 -1.67 -30.51 -27.60
CA LEU A 205 -1.10 -30.74 -26.28
C LEU A 205 -1.09 -29.45 -25.44
N ALA A 206 -0.77 -28.31 -26.05
CA ALA A 206 -0.82 -27.00 -25.42
C ALA A 206 -2.25 -26.62 -25.01
N GLN A 207 -3.24 -26.86 -25.88
CA GLN A 207 -4.66 -26.61 -25.55
C GLN A 207 -5.18 -27.52 -24.42
N GLN A 208 -4.77 -28.79 -24.41
CA GLN A 208 -5.12 -29.71 -23.32
C GLN A 208 -4.52 -29.26 -21.99
N PHE A 209 -3.25 -28.85 -21.99
CA PHE A 209 -2.56 -28.36 -20.80
C PHE A 209 -3.17 -27.06 -20.26
N ASP A 210 -3.53 -26.11 -21.13
CA ASP A 210 -4.18 -24.85 -20.73
C ASP A 210 -5.57 -25.09 -20.11
N SER A 211 -6.35 -26.03 -20.65
CA SER A 211 -7.66 -26.40 -20.12
C SER A 211 -7.56 -27.07 -18.74
N GLU A 212 -6.58 -27.96 -18.57
CA GLU A 212 -6.32 -28.66 -17.30
C GLU A 212 -5.82 -27.68 -16.23
N LEU A 213 -4.91 -26.76 -16.59
CA LEU A 213 -4.42 -25.71 -15.69
C LEU A 213 -5.54 -24.77 -15.25
N THR A 214 -6.42 -24.34 -16.17
CA THR A 214 -7.55 -23.46 -15.85
C THR A 214 -8.51 -24.14 -14.87
N THR A 215 -8.79 -25.43 -15.08
CA THR A 215 -9.66 -26.23 -14.20
C THR A 215 -9.04 -26.35 -12.81
N PHE A 216 -7.75 -26.69 -12.73
CA PHE A 216 -7.02 -26.79 -11.48
C PHE A 216 -7.02 -25.47 -10.69
N VAL A 217 -6.73 -24.34 -11.35
CA VAL A 217 -6.74 -23.02 -10.70
C VAL A 217 -8.13 -22.67 -10.19
N THR A 218 -9.18 -22.94 -10.98
CA THR A 218 -10.57 -22.65 -10.58
C THR A 218 -10.99 -23.48 -9.37
N GLU A 219 -10.69 -24.77 -9.35
CA GLU A 219 -11.03 -25.65 -8.23
C GLU A 219 -10.25 -25.28 -6.96
N ALA A 220 -8.97 -24.91 -7.10
CA ALA A 220 -8.16 -24.43 -6.00
C ALA A 220 -8.70 -23.12 -5.41
N MET A 221 -9.11 -22.16 -6.26
CA MET A 221 -9.73 -20.91 -5.81
C MET A 221 -11.05 -21.15 -5.08
N LYS A 222 -11.92 -22.02 -5.63
CA LYS A 222 -13.19 -22.38 -4.99
C LYS A 222 -12.99 -23.07 -3.65
N THR A 223 -12.02 -23.96 -3.55
CA THR A 223 -11.65 -24.61 -2.29
C THR A 223 -11.18 -23.59 -1.26
N PHE A 224 -10.35 -22.64 -1.68
CA PHE A 224 -9.85 -21.58 -0.82
C PHE A 224 -10.97 -20.62 -0.35
N GLU A 225 -11.92 -20.28 -1.22
CA GLU A 225 -13.10 -19.49 -0.86
C GLU A 225 -13.98 -20.23 0.15
N ASN A 226 -14.24 -21.51 -0.04
CA ASN A 226 -15.00 -22.34 0.90
C ASN A 226 -14.33 -22.38 2.29
N ILE A 227 -13.00 -22.58 2.34
CA ILE A 227 -12.24 -22.58 3.60
C ILE A 227 -12.38 -21.22 4.30
N LYS A 228 -12.22 -20.11 3.57
CA LYS A 228 -12.39 -18.76 4.13
C LYS A 228 -13.80 -18.53 4.68
N GLN A 229 -14.82 -19.01 3.98
CA GLN A 229 -16.21 -18.91 4.40
C GLN A 229 -16.46 -19.73 5.67
N GLU A 230 -15.98 -20.97 5.74
CA GLU A 230 -16.10 -21.82 6.92
C GLU A 230 -15.40 -21.23 8.15
N GLU A 231 -14.18 -20.70 7.97
CA GLU A 231 -13.44 -20.01 9.04
C GLU A 231 -14.21 -18.79 9.55
N LEU A 232 -14.72 -17.96 8.64
CA LEU A 232 -15.52 -16.78 9.00
C LEU A 232 -16.81 -17.19 9.71
N GLU A 233 -17.49 -18.24 9.25
CA GLU A 233 -18.68 -18.76 9.90
C GLU A 233 -18.39 -19.19 11.34
N GLN A 234 -17.32 -19.94 11.58
CA GLN A 234 -16.93 -20.38 12.92
C GLN A 234 -16.63 -19.20 13.85
N GLU A 235 -15.96 -18.17 13.35
CA GLU A 235 -15.69 -16.95 14.11
C GLU A 235 -16.98 -16.21 14.49
N VAL A 236 -17.89 -16.05 13.52
CA VAL A 236 -19.19 -15.43 13.75
C VAL A 236 -20.02 -16.24 14.75
N ARG A 237 -20.09 -17.56 14.60
CA ARG A 237 -20.78 -18.46 15.56
C ARG A 237 -20.23 -18.31 16.96
N LYS A 238 -18.90 -18.25 17.12
CA LYS A 238 -18.27 -18.06 18.43
C LYS A 238 -18.67 -16.75 19.09
N ILE A 239 -18.84 -15.68 18.32
CA ILE A 239 -19.27 -14.37 18.85
C ILE A 239 -20.77 -14.38 19.20
N LEU A 240 -21.58 -15.06 18.40
CA LEU A 240 -23.04 -15.09 18.51
C LEU A 240 -23.58 -16.23 19.38
N ALA A 241 -22.72 -17.10 19.91
CA ALA A 241 -23.11 -18.27 20.69
C ALA A 241 -24.07 -17.90 21.83
N GLY A 242 -25.23 -18.54 21.85
CA GLY A 242 -26.28 -18.34 22.86
C GLY A 242 -27.16 -17.10 22.64
N TYR A 243 -27.01 -16.40 21.51
CA TYR A 243 -27.87 -15.28 21.13
C TYR A 243 -28.83 -15.68 19.99
N PRO A 244 -30.02 -15.05 19.88
CA PRO A 244 -30.97 -15.33 18.79
C PRO A 244 -30.39 -15.18 17.38
N MET A 245 -29.38 -14.33 17.22
CA MET A 245 -28.67 -14.11 15.97
C MET A 245 -27.76 -15.27 15.54
N GLU A 246 -27.46 -16.24 16.39
CA GLU A 246 -26.56 -17.37 16.06
C GLU A 246 -26.99 -18.11 14.77
N LYS A 247 -28.30 -18.28 14.56
CA LYS A 247 -28.88 -18.90 13.36
C LYS A 247 -28.57 -18.15 12.05
N MET A 248 -28.13 -16.90 12.13
CA MET A 248 -27.76 -16.07 10.98
C MET A 248 -26.30 -16.24 10.56
N ALA A 249 -25.45 -16.87 11.37
CA ALA A 249 -24.03 -17.05 11.10
C ALA A 249 -23.69 -17.59 9.69
N PRO A 250 -24.35 -18.65 9.16
CA PRO A 250 -24.01 -19.16 7.82
C PRO A 250 -24.32 -18.15 6.71
N TYR A 251 -25.34 -17.31 6.87
CA TYR A 251 -25.67 -16.26 5.89
C TYR A 251 -24.76 -15.05 6.01
N ILE A 252 -24.28 -14.74 7.22
CA ILE A 252 -23.32 -13.66 7.45
C ILE A 252 -21.98 -14.02 6.79
N ALA A 253 -21.54 -15.27 6.91
CA ALA A 253 -20.28 -15.77 6.37
C ALA A 253 -20.19 -15.77 4.84
N GLN A 254 -21.33 -15.75 4.13
CA GLN A 254 -21.39 -15.61 2.67
C GLN A 254 -20.98 -14.22 2.16
N ASN A 255 -20.68 -13.27 3.04
CA ASN A 255 -20.29 -11.91 2.69
C ASN A 255 -18.81 -11.69 2.98
N ASP A 256 -18.22 -10.70 2.31
CA ASP A 256 -16.85 -10.24 2.59
C ASP A 256 -16.68 -9.92 4.08
N ARG A 257 -15.47 -10.18 4.59
CA ARG A 257 -15.13 -10.06 6.03
C ARG A 257 -15.48 -8.69 6.62
N ILE A 258 -15.31 -7.60 5.88
CA ILE A 258 -15.71 -6.23 6.31
C ILE A 258 -17.22 -6.12 6.51
N VAL A 259 -18.01 -6.65 5.57
CA VAL A 259 -19.48 -6.62 5.65
C VAL A 259 -19.96 -7.50 6.80
N ALA A 260 -19.37 -8.70 6.96
CA ALA A 260 -19.64 -9.58 8.10
C ALA A 260 -19.31 -8.90 9.44
N ALA A 261 -18.18 -8.21 9.53
CA ALA A 261 -17.76 -7.46 10.70
C ALA A 261 -18.77 -6.36 11.06
N PHE A 262 -19.28 -5.61 10.07
CA PHE A 262 -20.34 -4.62 10.30
C PHE A 262 -21.67 -5.25 10.69
N LEU A 263 -22.07 -6.35 10.05
CA LEU A 263 -23.29 -7.08 10.40
C LEU A 263 -23.28 -7.45 11.88
N VAL A 264 -22.18 -8.02 12.38
CA VAL A 264 -22.06 -8.39 13.79
C VAL A 264 -21.97 -7.15 14.69
N GLY A 265 -21.10 -6.19 14.37
CA GLY A 265 -20.88 -5.01 15.21
C GLY A 265 -22.13 -4.14 15.39
N ILE A 266 -22.85 -3.86 14.31
CA ILE A 266 -24.10 -3.10 14.37
C ILE A 266 -25.17 -3.89 15.11
N ALA A 267 -25.28 -5.21 14.91
CA ALA A 267 -26.29 -6.00 15.60
C ALA A 267 -26.08 -6.05 17.12
N LYS A 268 -24.84 -6.07 17.60
CA LYS A 268 -24.58 -5.89 19.04
C LYS A 268 -25.18 -4.58 19.53
N LYS A 269 -24.92 -3.50 18.80
CA LYS A 269 -25.26 -2.15 19.20
C LYS A 269 -26.76 -1.91 19.21
N GLU A 270 -27.45 -2.38 18.17
CA GLU A 270 -28.87 -2.06 17.94
C GLU A 270 -29.82 -3.00 18.68
N SER A 271 -29.47 -4.28 18.79
CA SER A 271 -30.37 -5.30 19.36
C SER A 271 -29.73 -6.16 20.45
N ASN A 272 -28.44 -5.94 20.75
CA ASN A 272 -27.67 -6.86 21.58
C ASN A 272 -27.74 -8.30 21.04
N PHE A 273 -27.49 -8.46 19.73
CA PHE A 273 -27.56 -9.73 19.00
C PHE A 273 -28.95 -10.40 19.00
N GLY A 274 -30.00 -9.60 18.95
CA GLY A 274 -31.37 -10.09 18.91
C GLY A 274 -32.04 -10.30 20.28
N LEU A 275 -31.45 -9.81 21.37
CA LEU A 275 -32.13 -9.79 22.68
C LEU A 275 -33.17 -8.65 22.80
N ARG A 276 -33.05 -7.62 21.96
CA ARG A 276 -34.00 -6.51 21.85
C ARG A 276 -34.40 -6.37 20.40
N VAL A 277 -35.62 -6.77 20.07
CA VAL A 277 -36.06 -6.91 18.68
C VAL A 277 -37.41 -6.23 18.47
N PRO A 278 -37.65 -5.69 17.27
CA PRO A 278 -39.01 -5.31 16.90
C PRO A 278 -39.87 -6.58 16.78
N LEU A 279 -41.11 -6.45 17.21
CA LEU A 279 -42.09 -7.54 17.14
C LEU A 279 -43.19 -7.20 16.14
N LEU A 280 -43.75 -8.21 15.51
CA LEU A 280 -45.01 -8.15 14.77
C LEU A 280 -45.91 -9.26 15.28
N ASN A 281 -47.06 -8.91 15.86
CA ASN A 281 -47.97 -9.87 16.50
C ASN A 281 -47.27 -10.79 17.53
N GLY A 282 -46.32 -10.24 18.29
CA GLY A 282 -45.53 -10.97 19.29
C GLY A 282 -44.40 -11.84 18.72
N GLN A 283 -44.21 -11.86 17.40
CA GLN A 283 -43.17 -12.65 16.73
C GLN A 283 -41.93 -11.81 16.42
N ASP A 284 -40.75 -12.44 16.47
CA ASP A 284 -39.47 -11.84 16.11
C ASP A 284 -39.43 -11.51 14.61
N CYS A 285 -39.15 -10.25 14.29
CA CYS A 285 -39.03 -9.72 12.94
C CYS A 285 -37.65 -9.94 12.29
N TYR A 286 -36.73 -10.63 12.96
CA TYR A 286 -35.34 -10.89 12.53
C TYR A 286 -34.54 -9.62 12.23
N ASN A 287 -34.97 -8.47 12.73
CA ASN A 287 -34.33 -7.18 12.48
C ASN A 287 -33.45 -6.79 13.66
N TYR A 288 -32.18 -7.15 13.55
CA TYR A 288 -31.20 -6.96 14.63
C TYR A 288 -30.35 -5.70 14.46
N TRP A 289 -30.57 -4.94 13.38
CA TRP A 289 -29.75 -3.79 12.97
C TRP A 289 -30.50 -2.45 13.01
N GLY A 290 -31.75 -2.43 13.48
CA GLY A 290 -32.57 -1.23 13.48
C GLY A 290 -32.94 -0.76 12.07
N TYR A 291 -33.02 -1.67 11.10
CA TYR A 291 -33.30 -1.33 9.71
C TYR A 291 -34.75 -0.85 9.52
N ARG A 292 -34.96 0.20 8.72
CA ARG A 292 -36.27 0.85 8.52
C ARG A 292 -36.67 0.98 7.04
N GLY A 293 -36.29 0.01 6.22
CA GLY A 293 -36.79 -0.07 4.85
C GLY A 293 -38.28 -0.41 4.85
N ILE A 294 -39.07 0.29 4.04
CA ILE A 294 -40.52 0.07 3.95
C ILE A 294 -40.79 -1.28 3.28
N ARG A 295 -41.62 -2.10 3.92
CA ARG A 295 -42.13 -3.38 3.43
C ARG A 295 -43.60 -3.54 3.84
N GLU A 296 -44.27 -4.56 3.31
CA GLU A 296 -45.64 -4.91 3.71
C GLU A 296 -45.73 -5.20 5.21
N LYS A 297 -44.76 -5.95 5.75
CA LYS A 297 -44.67 -6.26 7.18
C LYS A 297 -43.72 -5.28 7.87
N MET A 298 -44.27 -4.54 8.83
CA MET A 298 -43.53 -3.59 9.67
C MET A 298 -43.71 -3.96 11.13
N GLY A 299 -42.60 -4.12 11.86
CA GLY A 299 -42.60 -4.36 13.29
C GLY A 299 -42.73 -3.08 14.11
N THR A 300 -42.73 -3.23 15.43
CA THR A 300 -42.82 -2.11 16.39
C THR A 300 -41.79 -1.00 16.11
N GLY A 301 -42.23 0.26 16.21
CA GLY A 301 -41.36 1.43 16.04
C GLY A 301 -40.98 1.73 14.59
N GLY A 302 -41.69 1.16 13.61
CA GLY A 302 -41.45 1.38 12.18
C GLY A 302 -40.22 0.64 11.65
N HIS A 303 -39.79 -0.41 12.32
CA HIS A 303 -38.69 -1.26 11.85
C HIS A 303 -39.21 -2.28 10.84
N THR A 304 -38.40 -2.60 9.85
CA THR A 304 -38.72 -3.64 8.86
C THR A 304 -38.93 -4.98 9.56
N CYS A 305 -39.95 -5.73 9.16
CA CYS A 305 -40.14 -7.11 9.58
C CYS A 305 -39.78 -8.05 8.43
N PHE A 306 -38.71 -8.83 8.59
CA PHE A 306 -38.19 -9.72 7.56
C PHE A 306 -38.90 -11.08 7.59
N ASP A 307 -38.96 -11.75 6.44
CA ASP A 307 -39.65 -13.04 6.34
C ASP A 307 -38.81 -14.18 6.91
N SER A 308 -37.49 -14.05 6.90
CA SER A 308 -36.56 -15.07 7.42
C SER A 308 -35.23 -14.46 7.87
N PRO A 309 -34.40 -15.22 8.63
CA PRO A 309 -33.05 -14.82 8.96
C PRO A 309 -32.17 -14.56 7.72
N GLU A 310 -32.36 -15.36 6.67
CA GLU A 310 -31.64 -15.19 5.40
C GLU A 310 -32.04 -13.89 4.68
N ASP A 311 -33.34 -13.60 4.58
CA ASP A 311 -33.84 -12.36 3.97
C ASP A 311 -33.35 -11.11 4.73
N ALA A 312 -33.34 -11.18 6.06
CA ALA A 312 -32.80 -10.13 6.91
C ALA A 312 -31.32 -9.87 6.62
N VAL A 313 -30.48 -10.91 6.66
CA VAL A 313 -29.05 -10.79 6.38
C VAL A 313 -28.82 -10.31 4.95
N LYS A 314 -29.47 -10.90 3.95
CA LYS A 314 -29.31 -10.53 2.54
C LYS A 314 -29.63 -9.05 2.30
N THR A 315 -30.71 -8.55 2.89
CA THR A 315 -31.14 -7.16 2.73
C THR A 315 -30.18 -6.19 3.40
N VAL A 316 -29.81 -6.46 4.66
CA VAL A 316 -28.92 -5.58 5.42
C VAL A 316 -27.50 -5.63 4.85
N ALA A 317 -27.00 -6.81 4.53
CA ALA A 317 -25.70 -7.00 3.89
C ALA A 317 -25.63 -6.29 2.53
N GLY A 318 -26.72 -6.31 1.74
CA GLY A 318 -26.82 -5.56 0.49
C GLY A 318 -26.54 -4.07 0.70
N ARG A 319 -27.25 -3.43 1.63
CA ARG A 319 -27.01 -2.01 1.95
C ARG A 319 -25.60 -1.75 2.50
N LEU A 320 -25.09 -2.62 3.37
CA LEU A 320 -23.73 -2.47 3.90
C LEU A 320 -22.69 -2.61 2.80
N ARG A 321 -22.91 -3.50 1.84
CA ARG A 321 -22.03 -3.68 0.67
C ARG A 321 -21.98 -2.41 -0.17
N ASP A 322 -23.12 -1.77 -0.43
CA ASP A 322 -23.17 -0.50 -1.17
C ASP A 322 -22.36 0.59 -0.46
N LEU A 323 -22.46 0.67 0.88
CA LEU A 323 -21.69 1.61 1.69
C LEU A 323 -20.19 1.29 1.65
N VAL A 324 -19.80 0.03 1.81
CA VAL A 324 -18.40 -0.43 1.76
C VAL A 324 -17.80 -0.18 0.36
N GLN A 325 -18.57 -0.39 -0.70
CA GLN A 325 -18.17 -0.06 -2.07
C GLN A 325 -17.99 1.45 -2.29
N ALA A 326 -18.79 2.28 -1.59
CA ALA A 326 -18.62 3.72 -1.50
C ALA A 326 -17.49 4.16 -0.54
N ASP A 327 -16.59 3.25 -0.16
CA ASP A 327 -15.42 3.47 0.70
C ASP A 327 -15.73 3.75 2.18
N VAL A 328 -16.92 3.39 2.65
CA VAL A 328 -17.31 3.43 4.08
C VAL A 328 -16.84 2.13 4.74
N LYS A 329 -15.59 2.09 5.21
CA LYS A 329 -14.93 0.84 5.66
C LYS A 329 -14.56 0.81 7.13
N THR A 330 -14.77 1.91 7.85
CA THR A 330 -14.50 2.00 9.29
C THR A 330 -15.79 2.26 10.08
N PRO A 331 -15.89 1.83 11.36
CA PRO A 331 -17.03 2.17 12.22
C PRO A 331 -17.31 3.68 12.32
N GLU A 332 -16.27 4.51 12.26
CA GLU A 332 -16.37 5.97 12.24
C GLU A 332 -17.13 6.49 11.01
N GLU A 333 -16.85 5.90 9.83
CA GLU A 333 -17.52 6.25 8.58
C GLU A 333 -18.91 5.61 8.52
N MET A 334 -19.06 4.40 9.06
CA MET A 334 -20.32 3.64 9.10
C MET A 334 -21.36 4.28 10.02
N VAL A 335 -21.04 5.39 10.68
CA VAL A 335 -22.01 6.20 11.43
C VAL A 335 -23.18 6.70 10.57
N LEU A 336 -23.02 6.72 9.24
CA LEU A 336 -24.10 6.92 8.27
C LEU A 336 -25.25 5.92 8.46
N TRP A 337 -24.98 4.72 8.96
CA TRP A 337 -26.02 3.76 9.35
C TRP A 337 -26.92 4.32 10.45
N LYS A 338 -26.30 4.90 11.49
CA LYS A 338 -26.99 5.49 12.65
C LYS A 338 -27.73 6.77 12.29
N CYS A 339 -27.07 7.68 11.59
CA CYS A 339 -27.53 9.05 11.41
C CYS A 339 -28.23 9.31 10.07
N GLY A 340 -28.15 8.38 9.11
CA GLY A 340 -28.53 8.67 7.73
C GLY A 340 -27.64 9.78 7.15
N SER A 341 -28.26 10.83 6.63
CA SER A 341 -27.56 11.96 6.00
C SER A 341 -27.01 13.00 6.98
N SER A 342 -27.47 13.01 8.25
CA SER A 342 -27.04 14.01 9.25
C SER A 342 -27.20 13.52 10.68
N CYS A 343 -26.17 13.71 11.51
CA CYS A 343 -26.23 13.44 12.95
C CYS A 343 -26.74 14.63 13.78
N ALA A 344 -27.30 15.68 13.18
CA ALA A 344 -27.66 16.92 13.88
C ALA A 344 -28.65 16.72 15.05
N THR A 345 -29.46 15.66 15.01
CA THR A 345 -30.43 15.30 16.05
C THR A 345 -29.84 14.39 17.13
N HIS A 346 -28.53 14.07 17.07
CA HIS A 346 -27.84 13.22 18.02
C HIS A 346 -26.74 13.99 18.76
N SER A 347 -26.59 13.70 20.05
CA SER A 347 -25.44 14.23 20.80
C SER A 347 -24.13 13.62 20.30
N PRO A 348 -23.03 14.39 20.25
CA PRO A 348 -21.70 13.86 19.90
C PRO A 348 -21.30 12.65 20.75
N GLU A 349 -21.69 12.62 22.02
CA GLU A 349 -21.43 11.53 22.96
C GLU A 349 -22.12 10.24 22.53
N SER A 350 -23.39 10.32 22.11
CA SER A 350 -24.18 9.18 21.63
C SER A 350 -23.57 8.58 20.36
N VAL A 351 -23.09 9.45 19.47
CA VAL A 351 -22.42 9.05 18.22
C VAL A 351 -21.08 8.36 18.51
N ARG A 352 -20.22 8.96 19.33
CA ARG A 352 -18.93 8.36 19.73
C ARG A 352 -19.12 7.01 20.42
N LYS A 353 -20.10 6.91 21.32
CA LYS A 353 -20.43 5.64 21.97
C LYS A 353 -20.86 4.59 20.96
N TRP A 354 -21.69 4.96 19.98
CA TRP A 354 -22.12 4.02 18.95
C TRP A 354 -20.94 3.47 18.14
N ILE A 355 -20.05 4.36 17.68
CA ILE A 355 -18.83 3.98 16.94
C ILE A 355 -18.00 3.00 17.78
N SER A 356 -17.75 3.34 19.05
CA SER A 356 -16.97 2.49 19.96
C SER A 356 -17.61 1.12 20.18
N ASP A 357 -18.93 1.07 20.42
CA ASP A 357 -19.66 -0.19 20.62
C ASP A 357 -19.57 -1.09 19.38
N VAL A 358 -19.71 -0.52 18.17
CA VAL A 358 -19.58 -1.26 16.90
C VAL A 358 -18.14 -1.72 16.69
N ASN A 359 -17.16 -0.86 16.94
CA ASN A 359 -15.75 -1.15 16.70
C ASN A 359 -15.25 -2.37 17.48
N ILE A 360 -15.71 -2.56 18.73
CA ILE A 360 -15.30 -3.70 19.57
C ILE A 360 -15.53 -5.05 18.85
N TYR A 361 -16.64 -5.19 18.13
CA TYR A 361 -16.99 -6.44 17.46
C TYR A 361 -16.57 -6.45 15.99
N PHE A 362 -16.55 -5.27 15.36
CA PHE A 362 -15.96 -5.11 14.03
C PHE A 362 -14.49 -5.60 14.03
N SER A 363 -13.66 -5.10 14.95
CA SER A 363 -12.25 -5.50 15.10
C SER A 363 -12.05 -6.98 15.37
N LYS A 364 -12.94 -7.62 16.15
CA LYS A 364 -12.83 -9.07 16.44
C LYS A 364 -12.91 -9.95 15.19
N ILE A 365 -13.59 -9.46 14.15
CA ILE A 365 -13.73 -10.14 12.87
C ILE A 365 -12.72 -9.57 11.88
N ASN A 366 -12.57 -8.25 11.80
CA ASN A 366 -11.79 -7.61 10.74
C ASN A 366 -10.27 -7.62 10.99
N ASP A 367 -9.80 -7.55 12.24
CA ASP A 367 -8.38 -7.29 12.52
C ASP A 367 -7.51 -8.56 12.52
N LYS A 368 -8.10 -9.75 12.40
CA LYS A 368 -7.34 -11.00 12.30
C LYS A 368 -6.57 -11.20 10.99
N GLU A 369 -6.89 -10.44 9.94
CA GLU A 369 -6.09 -10.41 8.71
C GLU A 369 -4.87 -9.47 8.80
N ASN A 370 -4.72 -8.68 9.88
CA ASN A 370 -3.55 -7.84 10.15
C ASN A 370 -3.00 -8.14 11.56
N PRO A 371 -2.27 -9.25 11.75
CA PRO A 371 -1.51 -9.43 12.98
C PRO A 371 -0.49 -8.28 13.09
N SER A 372 -0.55 -7.62 14.24
CA SER A 372 0.14 -6.36 14.59
C SER A 372 1.65 -6.47 14.53
#